data_AF-A0A520XCW7-F1
#
_entry.id   AF-A0A520XCW7-F1
#
_cell.length_a   1.000
_cell.length_b   1.000
_cell.length_c   1.000
_cell.angle_alpha   90.00
_cell.angle_beta   90.00
_cell.angle_gamma   90.00
#
_symmetry.space_group_name_H-M   'P 1'
#
loop_
_entity.id
_entity.type
_entity.pdbx_description
1 polymer ?
#
loop_
_entity_poly.entity_id
_entity_poly.type
_entity_poly.pdbx_seq_one_letter_code
_entity_poly.pdbx_strand_id
1 'polypeptide(L)'
;MGKTFLSKIRSRFLAGLTVVIPGALTIFIIVWLLKEINLIFNPFSVFLENYIHIYIPDIGLILLLILILASGYLITNLAGRSIINFYENVMLKIPVVNLLYKSTKQWVDIFSPGKSSFKKFVLVKYNDDKFIYGFLTSATGIKTGGKDEYAVVYIPTNHLYIGMNIIAKKEDVIDTGLKVEQGIQIVLSAGIAFPDSL
;
A
#
# COMPACT_ATOMS: atom_id res chain seq x y z
N MET A 1 -20.43 25.74 37.35
CA MET A 1 -19.11 26.08 36.74
C MET A 1 -18.21 24.87 36.42
N GLY A 2 -18.19 23.78 37.20
CA GLY A 2 -17.25 22.65 36.99
C GLY A 2 -17.43 21.77 35.74
N LYS A 3 -18.65 21.61 35.21
CA LYS A 3 -18.91 20.76 34.03
C LYS A 3 -18.20 21.26 32.75
N THR A 4 -18.05 22.58 32.62
CA THR A 4 -17.40 23.24 31.46
C THR A 4 -15.88 23.18 31.52
N PHE A 5 -15.29 23.10 32.73
CA PHE A 5 -13.84 22.98 32.91
C PHE A 5 -13.37 21.54 32.65
N LEU A 6 -14.08 20.56 33.21
CA LEU A 6 -13.83 19.13 32.97
C LEU A 6 -14.00 18.77 31.48
N SER A 7 -14.98 19.35 30.78
CA SER A 7 -15.15 19.11 29.34
C SER A 7 -13.99 19.67 28.51
N LYS A 8 -13.46 20.86 28.87
CA LYS A 8 -12.29 21.46 28.21
C LYS A 8 -11.01 20.64 28.43
N ILE A 9 -10.78 20.12 29.64
CA ILE A 9 -9.65 19.23 29.92
C ILE A 9 -9.78 17.93 29.13
N ARG A 10 -10.96 17.29 29.17
CA ARG A 10 -11.22 16.05 28.42
C ARG A 10 -11.00 16.25 26.92
N SER A 11 -11.48 17.35 26.35
CA SER A 11 -11.30 17.65 24.93
C SER A 11 -9.83 17.83 24.56
N ARG A 12 -9.04 18.54 25.37
CA ARG A 12 -7.60 18.71 25.16
C ARG A 12 -6.82 17.41 25.33
N PHE A 13 -7.18 16.59 26.32
CA PHE A 13 -6.59 15.26 26.51
C PHE A 13 -6.87 14.36 25.30
N LEU A 14 -8.11 14.30 24.81
CA LEU A 14 -8.47 13.52 23.63
C LEU A 14 -7.73 14.02 22.37
N ALA A 15 -7.63 15.34 22.18
CA ALA A 15 -6.85 15.90 21.07
C ALA A 15 -5.36 15.52 21.15
N GLY A 16 -4.75 15.60 22.34
CA GLY A 16 -3.39 15.13 22.56
C GLY A 16 -3.24 13.64 22.29
N LEU A 17 -4.22 12.83 22.70
CA LEU A 17 -4.23 11.39 22.47
C LEU A 17 -4.28 11.04 20.97
N THR A 18 -5.06 11.79 20.18
CA THR A 18 -5.14 11.63 18.73
C THR A 18 -3.79 11.83 18.04
N VAL A 19 -2.90 12.65 18.61
CA VAL A 19 -1.56 12.89 18.08
C VAL A 19 -0.55 11.88 18.63
N VAL A 20 -0.60 11.59 19.93
CA VAL A 20 0.38 10.74 20.60
C VAL A 20 0.18 9.26 20.26
N ILE A 21 -1.06 8.77 20.14
CA ILE A 21 -1.32 7.35 19.84
C ILE A 21 -0.67 6.92 18.52
N PRO A 22 -0.92 7.57 17.37
CA PRO A 22 -0.32 7.14 16.10
C PRO A 22 1.21 7.17 16.13
N GLY A 23 1.80 8.20 16.75
CA GLY A 23 3.25 8.34 16.88
C GLY A 23 3.86 7.24 17.75
N ALA A 24 3.30 7.01 18.95
CA ALA A 24 3.75 5.97 19.85
C ALA A 24 3.58 4.57 19.24
N LEU A 25 2.47 4.32 18.54
CA LEU A 25 2.23 3.05 17.84
C LEU A 25 3.27 2.80 16.75
N THR A 26 3.63 3.83 15.98
CA THR A 26 4.65 3.73 14.93
C THR A 26 6.01 3.37 15.53
N ILE A 27 6.43 4.08 16.59
CA ILE A 27 7.69 3.80 17.29
C ILE A 27 7.68 2.38 17.89
N PHE A 28 6.57 1.98 18.51
CA PHE A 28 6.40 0.65 19.08
C PHE A 28 6.59 -0.45 18.03
N ILE A 29 5.93 -0.34 16.88
CA ILE A 29 6.05 -1.33 15.78
C ILE A 29 7.48 -1.41 15.27
N ILE A 30 8.15 -0.26 15.05
CA ILE A 30 9.54 -0.24 14.56
C ILE A 30 10.48 -0.91 15.55
N VAL A 31 10.41 -0.54 16.84
CA VAL A 31 11.27 -1.12 17.88
C VAL A 31 10.98 -2.60 18.05
N TRP A 32 9.71 -3.02 18.00
CA TRP A 32 9.33 -4.42 18.06
C TRP A 32 9.93 -5.21 16.89
N LEU A 33 9.76 -4.75 15.65
CA LEU A 33 10.32 -5.40 14.46
C LEU A 33 11.85 -5.53 14.53
N LEU A 34 12.55 -4.47 14.93
CA LEU A 34 14.01 -4.49 15.05
C LEU A 34 14.48 -5.50 16.10
N LYS A 35 13.77 -5.64 17.22
CA LYS A 35 14.08 -6.64 18.25
C LYS A 35 13.92 -8.06 17.71
N GLU A 36 12.82 -8.36 17.03
CA GLU A 36 12.59 -9.70 16.46
C GLU A 36 13.65 -10.07 15.43
N ILE A 37 14.03 -9.13 14.56
CA ILE A 37 15.09 -9.34 13.57
C ILE A 37 16.43 -9.55 14.28
N ASN A 38 16.76 -8.69 15.25
CA ASN A 38 17.99 -8.84 16.03
C ASN A 38 18.06 -10.20 16.74
N LEU A 39 16.94 -10.76 17.23
CA LEU A 39 16.91 -12.09 17.82
C LEU A 39 17.23 -13.20 16.81
N ILE A 40 16.63 -13.15 15.63
CA ILE A 40 16.87 -14.14 14.56
C ILE A 40 18.34 -14.11 14.10
N PHE A 41 18.94 -12.92 14.03
CA PHE A 41 20.31 -12.73 13.54
C PHE A 41 21.37 -12.64 14.65
N ASN A 42 20.98 -12.72 15.92
CA ASN A 42 21.90 -12.70 17.05
C ASN A 42 23.03 -13.74 16.92
N PRO A 43 22.77 -15.01 16.52
CA PRO A 43 23.83 -16.01 16.37
C PRO A 43 24.89 -15.58 15.34
N PHE A 44 24.48 -14.87 14.29
CA PHE A 44 25.40 -14.35 13.28
C PHE A 44 26.24 -13.18 13.83
N SER A 45 25.64 -12.29 14.63
CA SER A 45 26.39 -11.21 15.30
C SER A 45 27.43 -11.74 16.29
N VAL A 46 27.06 -12.75 17.09
CA VAL A 46 27.97 -13.41 18.05
C VAL A 46 29.08 -14.16 17.32
N PHE A 47 28.78 -14.81 16.19
CA PHE A 47 29.79 -15.42 15.32
C PHE A 47 30.79 -14.37 14.80
N LEU A 48 30.32 -13.24 14.29
CA LEU A 48 31.19 -12.17 13.80
C LEU A 48 32.09 -11.62 14.92
N GLU A 49 31.54 -11.34 16.09
CA GLU A 49 32.30 -10.82 17.21
C GLU A 49 33.40 -11.80 17.67
N ASN A 50 33.08 -13.10 17.73
CA ASN A 50 34.02 -14.12 18.20
C ASN A 50 35.11 -14.48 17.18
N TYR A 51 34.81 -14.48 15.89
CA TYR A 51 35.74 -14.95 14.85
C TYR A 51 36.44 -13.84 14.08
N ILE A 52 35.84 -12.65 13.97
CA ILE A 52 36.42 -11.51 13.24
C ILE A 52 36.58 -10.26 14.10
N HIS A 53 36.23 -10.30 15.39
CA HIS A 53 36.40 -9.20 16.37
C HIS A 53 35.73 -7.87 15.96
N ILE A 54 34.64 -7.95 15.21
CA ILE A 54 33.83 -6.80 14.83
C ILE A 54 32.52 -6.82 15.62
N TYR A 55 32.30 -5.80 16.44
CA TYR A 55 31.03 -5.56 17.14
C TYR A 55 30.21 -4.52 16.37
N ILE A 56 29.00 -4.90 15.93
CA ILE A 56 28.06 -4.00 15.25
C ILE A 56 26.80 -3.88 16.12
N PRO A 57 26.60 -2.74 16.80
CA PRO A 57 25.34 -2.45 17.46
C PRO A 57 24.20 -2.45 16.44
N ASP A 58 23.06 -3.07 16.78
CA ASP A 58 21.82 -3.02 15.99
C ASP A 58 21.94 -3.48 14.53
N ILE A 59 22.75 -4.51 14.27
CA ILE A 59 22.96 -5.13 12.95
C ILE A 59 21.65 -5.51 12.23
N GLY A 60 20.56 -5.73 12.97
CA GLY A 60 19.25 -6.07 12.43
C GLY A 60 18.67 -5.02 11.49
N LEU A 61 18.94 -3.72 11.69
CA LEU A 61 18.47 -2.70 10.74
C LEU A 61 19.18 -2.82 9.38
N ILE A 62 20.50 -2.99 9.41
CA ILE A 62 21.32 -3.18 8.21
C ILE A 62 20.92 -4.47 7.50
N LEU A 63 20.75 -5.56 8.25
CA LEU A 63 20.32 -6.85 7.71
C LEU A 63 18.91 -6.78 7.13
N LEU A 64 17.97 -6.08 7.78
CA LEU A 64 16.63 -5.85 7.25
C LEU A 64 16.69 -5.14 5.90
N LEU A 65 17.48 -4.07 5.78
CA LEU A 65 17.67 -3.36 4.51
C LEU A 65 18.28 -4.27 3.45
N ILE A 66 19.29 -5.06 3.80
CA ILE A 66 19.91 -6.04 2.90
C ILE A 66 18.89 -7.09 2.44
N LEU A 67 18.06 -7.63 3.34
CA LEU A 67 17.03 -8.60 3.00
C LEU A 67 15.97 -8.02 2.08
N ILE A 68 15.53 -6.78 2.33
CA ILE A 68 14.57 -6.08 1.47
C ILE A 68 15.18 -5.91 0.07
N LEU A 69 16.41 -5.42 -0.03
CA LEU A 69 17.09 -5.24 -1.32
C LEU A 69 17.33 -6.57 -2.04
N ALA A 70 17.78 -7.59 -1.32
CA ALA A 70 18.00 -8.93 -1.85
C ALA A 70 16.69 -9.55 -2.37
N SER A 71 15.60 -9.41 -1.63
CA SER A 71 14.28 -9.88 -2.06
C SER A 71 13.80 -9.15 -3.33
N GLY A 72 14.06 -7.84 -3.43
CA GLY A 72 13.81 -7.05 -4.65
C GLY A 72 14.60 -7.57 -5.85
N TYR A 73 15.89 -7.85 -5.67
CA TYR A 73 16.75 -8.40 -6.72
C TYR A 73 16.32 -9.82 -7.15
N LEU A 74 15.86 -10.65 -6.21
CA LEU A 74 15.32 -11.97 -6.53
C LEU A 74 14.08 -11.87 -7.44
N ILE A 75 13.22 -10.87 -7.24
CA ILE A 75 12.02 -10.66 -8.08
C ILE A 75 12.39 -10.31 -9.54
N THR A 76 13.52 -9.64 -9.77
CA THR A 76 13.93 -9.20 -11.11
C THR A 76 14.53 -10.32 -11.96
N ASN A 77 15.00 -11.41 -11.36
CA ASN A 77 15.61 -12.54 -12.07
C ASN A 77 14.65 -13.73 -12.22
N LEU A 78 14.75 -14.46 -13.34
CA LEU A 78 13.88 -15.61 -13.64
C LEU A 78 13.93 -16.71 -12.57
N ALA A 79 15.13 -17.02 -12.05
CA ALA A 79 15.30 -18.00 -10.98
C ALA A 79 14.64 -17.56 -9.67
N GLY A 80 14.79 -16.29 -9.30
CA GLY A 80 14.19 -15.77 -8.06
C GLY A 80 12.66 -15.69 -8.14
N ARG A 81 12.09 -15.41 -9.33
CA ARG A 81 10.64 -15.54 -9.55
C ARG A 81 10.13 -16.96 -9.28
N SER A 82 10.85 -17.99 -9.72
CA SER A 82 10.47 -19.38 -9.44
C SER A 82 10.51 -19.71 -7.95
N ILE A 83 11.51 -19.21 -7.21
CA ILE A 83 11.59 -19.40 -5.75
C ILE A 83 10.41 -18.73 -5.04
N ILE A 84 10.09 -17.49 -5.42
CA ILE A 84 8.98 -16.74 -4.83
C ILE A 84 7.64 -17.41 -5.14
N ASN A 85 7.43 -17.85 -6.38
CA ASN A 85 6.21 -18.57 -6.76
C ASN A 85 6.08 -19.90 -6.02
N PHE A 86 7.18 -20.60 -5.79
CA PHE A 86 7.19 -21.81 -4.97
C PHE A 86 6.79 -21.51 -3.53
N TYR A 87 7.39 -20.49 -2.92
CA TYR A 87 7.05 -20.04 -1.56
C TYR A 87 5.57 -19.64 -1.44
N GLU A 88 5.06 -18.84 -2.38
CA GLU A 88 3.65 -18.45 -2.43
C GLU A 88 2.75 -19.68 -2.51
N ASN A 89 3.06 -20.63 -3.41
CA ASN A 89 2.30 -21.86 -3.55
C ASN A 89 2.30 -22.72 -2.27
N VAL A 90 3.39 -22.74 -1.50
CA VAL A 90 3.43 -23.42 -0.21
C VAL A 90 2.51 -22.74 0.79
N MET A 91 2.57 -21.42 0.92
CA MET A 91 1.70 -20.66 1.84
C MET A 91 0.22 -20.85 1.51
N LEU A 92 -0.12 -20.90 0.22
CA LEU A 92 -1.50 -21.10 -0.24
C LEU A 92 -2.06 -22.49 0.05
N LYS A 93 -1.21 -23.50 0.24
CA LYS A 93 -1.62 -24.88 0.56
C LYS A 93 -1.89 -25.12 2.04
N ILE A 94 -1.36 -24.27 2.92
CA ILE A 94 -1.54 -24.42 4.36
C ILE A 94 -2.93 -23.86 4.76
N PRO A 95 -3.85 -24.66 5.32
CA PRO A 95 -5.14 -24.18 5.81
C PRO A 95 -4.95 -23.07 6.84
N VAL A 96 -5.87 -22.10 6.89
CA VAL A 96 -5.79 -20.86 7.72
C VAL A 96 -4.71 -19.88 7.29
N VAL A 97 -3.46 -20.32 7.08
CA VAL A 97 -2.36 -19.46 6.60
C VAL A 97 -2.66 -18.87 5.24
N ASN A 98 -3.28 -19.66 4.34
CA ASN A 98 -3.66 -19.16 3.02
C ASN A 98 -4.63 -17.96 3.08
N LEU A 99 -5.49 -17.88 4.10
CA LEU A 99 -6.47 -16.81 4.25
C LEU A 99 -5.75 -15.53 4.65
N LEU A 100 -4.89 -15.61 5.67
CA LEU A 100 -4.08 -14.49 6.14
C LEU A 100 -3.12 -14.02 5.04
N TYR A 101 -2.42 -14.95 4.39
CA TYR A 101 -1.48 -14.62 3.33
C TYR A 101 -2.17 -13.92 2.16
N LYS A 102 -3.31 -14.43 1.68
CA LYS A 102 -4.08 -13.78 0.60
C LYS A 102 -4.53 -12.38 1.00
N SER A 103 -5.07 -12.21 2.20
CA SER A 103 -5.52 -10.90 2.67
C SER A 103 -4.38 -9.90 2.73
N THR A 104 -3.26 -10.25 3.37
CA THR A 104 -2.09 -9.35 3.44
C THR A 104 -1.50 -9.09 2.07
N LYS A 105 -1.36 -10.12 1.23
CA LYS A 105 -0.80 -10.00 -0.13
C LYS A 105 -1.63 -9.08 -1.00
N GLN A 106 -2.96 -9.20 -0.90
CA GLN A 106 -3.91 -8.32 -1.57
C GLN A 106 -3.65 -6.85 -1.20
N TRP A 107 -3.55 -6.52 0.09
CA TRP A 107 -3.22 -5.17 0.55
C TRP A 107 -1.87 -4.66 0.03
N VAL A 108 -0.84 -5.50 0.01
CA VAL A 108 0.51 -5.14 -0.48
C VAL A 108 0.53 -4.93 -2.00
N ASP A 109 -0.21 -5.73 -2.77
CA ASP A 109 -0.23 -5.64 -4.23
C ASP A 109 -0.92 -4.35 -4.72
N ILE A 110 -1.80 -3.72 -3.91
CA ILE A 110 -2.36 -2.38 -4.19
C ILE A 110 -1.27 -1.34 -4.38
N PHE A 111 -0.27 -1.38 -3.50
CA PHE A 111 0.82 -0.40 -3.47
C PHE A 111 2.02 -0.83 -4.31
N SER A 112 1.93 -1.98 -5.01
CA SER A 112 3.03 -2.52 -5.80
C SER A 112 3.08 -1.88 -7.20
N PRO A 113 4.18 -1.17 -7.55
CA PRO A 113 4.35 -0.57 -8.86
C PRO A 113 4.29 -1.63 -9.98
N GLY A 114 3.44 -1.41 -10.98
CA GLY A 114 3.30 -2.32 -12.15
C GLY A 114 2.53 -3.63 -11.90
N LYS A 115 2.15 -3.94 -10.65
CA LYS A 115 1.23 -5.04 -10.29
C LYS A 115 -0.15 -4.55 -9.88
N SER A 116 -0.25 -3.30 -9.40
CA SER A 116 -1.50 -2.56 -9.35
C SER A 116 -2.12 -2.59 -10.75
N SER A 117 -3.32 -3.18 -10.86
CA SER A 117 -4.09 -3.09 -12.12
C SER A 117 -4.45 -1.65 -12.46
N PHE A 118 -4.29 -0.72 -11.51
CA PHE A 118 -4.49 0.72 -11.67
C PHE A 118 -3.22 1.40 -12.15
N LYS A 119 -3.29 1.98 -13.34
CA LYS A 119 -2.21 2.76 -13.97
C LYS A 119 -2.21 4.22 -13.53
N LYS A 120 -3.38 4.83 -13.39
CA LYS A 120 -3.55 6.26 -13.09
C LYS A 120 -4.83 6.51 -12.33
N PHE A 121 -4.83 7.54 -11.47
CA PHE A 121 -6.07 8.10 -10.94
C PHE A 121 -6.61 9.12 -11.96
N VAL A 122 -7.86 8.96 -12.37
CA VAL A 122 -8.45 9.71 -13.49
C VAL A 122 -9.84 10.20 -13.13
N LEU A 123 -10.26 11.28 -13.79
CA LEU A 123 -11.66 11.66 -13.86
C LEU A 123 -12.27 11.10 -15.14
N VAL A 124 -13.50 10.65 -15.05
CA VAL A 124 -14.30 10.27 -16.22
C VAL A 124 -15.52 11.16 -16.27
N LYS A 125 -15.77 11.73 -17.45
CA LYS A 125 -16.99 12.51 -17.71
C LYS A 125 -18.20 11.58 -17.61
N TYR A 126 -19.11 11.87 -16.67
CA TYR A 126 -20.36 11.13 -16.51
C TYR A 126 -21.48 11.84 -17.27
N ASN A 127 -21.63 13.16 -17.03
CA ASN A 127 -22.52 14.07 -17.75
C ASN A 127 -21.79 15.41 -17.98
N ASP A 128 -22.39 16.38 -18.67
CA ASP A 128 -21.72 17.62 -19.10
C ASP A 128 -20.93 18.33 -17.99
N ASP A 129 -21.51 18.50 -16.81
CA ASP A 129 -20.86 19.16 -15.66
C ASP A 129 -20.53 18.19 -14.50
N LYS A 130 -20.55 16.87 -14.74
CA LYS A 130 -20.36 15.86 -13.69
C LYS A 130 -19.24 14.91 -14.05
N PHE A 131 -18.29 14.78 -13.12
CA PHE A 131 -17.17 13.85 -13.21
C PHE A 131 -17.24 12.82 -12.10
N ILE A 132 -16.77 11.61 -12.41
CA ILE A 132 -16.57 10.56 -11.42
C ILE A 132 -15.09 10.21 -11.45
N TYR A 133 -14.45 10.16 -10.29
CA TYR A 133 -13.06 9.73 -10.19
C TYR A 133 -12.97 8.20 -10.11
N GLY A 134 -11.87 7.68 -10.62
CA GLY A 134 -11.57 6.25 -10.57
C GLY A 134 -10.14 5.97 -10.96
N PHE A 135 -9.88 4.71 -11.23
CA PHE A 135 -8.57 4.22 -11.59
C PHE A 135 -8.57 3.66 -13.00
N LEU A 136 -7.75 4.23 -13.88
CA LEU A 136 -7.50 3.68 -15.21
C LEU A 136 -6.86 2.31 -15.06
N THR A 137 -7.46 1.27 -15.62
CA THR A 137 -6.93 -0.09 -15.52
C THR A 137 -5.88 -0.38 -16.60
N SER A 138 -5.33 -1.60 -16.62
CA SER A 138 -4.42 -2.04 -17.68
C SER A 138 -5.10 -2.23 -19.04
N ALA A 139 -6.43 -2.41 -19.06
CA ALA A 139 -7.24 -2.58 -20.27
C ALA A 139 -7.54 -1.23 -20.94
N THR A 140 -6.70 -0.87 -21.90
CA THR A 140 -6.79 0.38 -22.68
C THR A 140 -6.69 0.08 -24.18
N GLY A 141 -7.33 0.90 -25.03
CA GLY A 141 -7.26 0.75 -26.48
C GLY A 141 -8.21 -0.32 -27.02
N ILE A 142 -9.31 -0.58 -26.31
CA ILE A 142 -10.37 -1.47 -26.78
C ILE A 142 -11.03 -0.79 -27.99
N LYS A 143 -11.12 -1.49 -29.11
CA LYS A 143 -11.77 -1.00 -30.35
C LYS A 143 -13.07 -1.75 -30.59
N THR A 144 -14.18 -1.03 -30.72
CA THR A 144 -15.50 -1.60 -30.98
C THR A 144 -15.92 -1.34 -32.43
N GLY A 145 -15.26 -2.00 -33.39
CA GLY A 145 -15.62 -1.94 -34.83
C GLY A 145 -15.51 -0.57 -35.52
N GLY A 146 -15.30 0.53 -34.79
CA GLY A 146 -15.13 1.90 -35.26
C GLY A 146 -13.73 2.46 -34.97
N LYS A 147 -13.56 3.79 -35.14
CA LYS A 147 -12.29 4.50 -34.89
C LYS A 147 -12.04 4.85 -33.42
N ASP A 148 -13.07 4.80 -32.59
CA ASP A 148 -13.00 5.24 -31.20
C ASP A 148 -12.20 4.24 -30.36
N GLU A 149 -11.26 4.76 -29.56
CA GLU A 149 -10.54 3.99 -28.55
C GLU A 149 -11.22 4.11 -27.20
N TYR A 150 -11.41 2.98 -26.53
CA TYR A 150 -12.00 2.91 -25.21
C TYR A 150 -10.97 2.51 -24.15
N ALA A 151 -11.23 2.95 -22.93
CA ALA A 151 -10.48 2.61 -21.74
C ALA A 151 -11.42 2.08 -20.66
N VAL A 152 -10.92 1.12 -19.87
CA VAL A 152 -11.65 0.62 -18.71
C VAL A 152 -11.17 1.39 -17.48
N VAL A 153 -12.12 2.07 -16.83
CA VAL A 153 -11.90 2.77 -15.58
C VAL A 153 -12.66 2.06 -14.48
N TYR A 154 -11.94 1.68 -13.42
CA TYR A 154 -12.51 1.13 -12.21
C TYR A 154 -12.94 2.27 -11.28
N ILE A 155 -14.23 2.31 -10.94
CA ILE A 155 -14.81 3.26 -9.99
C ILE A 155 -15.02 2.52 -8.66
N PRO A 156 -14.15 2.75 -7.66
CA PRO A 156 -14.31 2.16 -6.34
C PRO A 156 -15.42 2.88 -5.54
N THR A 157 -15.98 2.17 -4.58
CA THR A 157 -16.61 2.76 -3.40
C THR A 157 -15.53 3.25 -2.43
N ASN A 158 -15.89 3.74 -1.24
CA ASN A 158 -14.92 4.00 -0.17
C ASN A 158 -14.18 2.72 0.30
N HIS A 159 -14.62 1.53 -0.13
CA HIS A 159 -13.88 0.28 -0.04
C HIS A 159 -13.19 -0.02 -1.38
N LEU A 160 -11.86 0.05 -1.42
CA LEU A 160 -11.05 0.04 -2.65
C LEU A 160 -11.26 -1.17 -3.59
N TYR A 161 -11.82 -2.28 -3.10
CA TYR A 161 -12.09 -3.49 -3.89
C TYR A 161 -13.55 -3.67 -4.30
N ILE A 162 -14.46 -2.87 -3.76
CA ILE A 162 -15.88 -2.91 -4.07
C ILE A 162 -16.16 -1.72 -4.97
N GLY A 163 -16.65 -1.97 -6.18
CA GLY A 163 -16.85 -0.93 -7.17
C GLY A 163 -17.41 -1.48 -8.47
N MET A 164 -17.39 -0.65 -9.50
CA MET A 164 -17.81 -1.02 -10.84
C MET A 164 -16.73 -0.67 -11.85
N ASN A 165 -16.70 -1.38 -12.97
CA ASN A 165 -15.89 -0.99 -14.12
C ASN A 165 -16.80 -0.29 -15.12
N ILE A 166 -16.34 0.85 -15.64
CA ILE A 166 -16.95 1.52 -16.78
C ILE A 166 -16.01 1.49 -17.97
N ILE A 167 -16.59 1.36 -19.15
CA ILE A 167 -15.89 1.48 -20.41
C ILE A 167 -16.22 2.87 -20.95
N ALA A 168 -15.23 3.76 -20.96
CA ALA A 168 -15.39 5.14 -21.41
C ALA A 168 -14.54 5.37 -22.67
N LYS A 169 -14.98 6.29 -23.53
CA LYS A 169 -14.12 6.75 -24.62
C LYS A 169 -12.89 7.40 -24.02
N LYS A 170 -11.74 7.19 -24.66
CA LYS A 170 -10.47 7.75 -24.19
C LYS A 170 -10.49 9.27 -24.06
N GLU A 171 -11.27 9.96 -24.89
CA GLU A 171 -11.48 11.41 -24.84
C GLU A 171 -12.23 11.89 -23.59
N ASP A 172 -13.06 11.03 -22.99
CA ASP A 172 -13.82 11.34 -21.77
C ASP A 172 -13.03 11.03 -20.49
N VAL A 173 -11.82 10.49 -20.62
CA VAL A 173 -10.94 10.15 -19.49
C VAL A 173 -9.87 11.23 -19.33
N ILE A 174 -9.96 11.98 -18.24
CA ILE A 174 -9.06 13.08 -17.91
C ILE A 174 -8.04 12.60 -16.89
N ASP A 175 -6.75 12.75 -17.22
CA ASP A 175 -5.66 12.48 -16.29
C ASP A 175 -5.63 13.55 -15.20
N THR A 176 -5.63 13.14 -13.94
CA THR A 176 -5.58 14.07 -12.80
C THR A 176 -4.16 14.51 -12.46
N GLY A 177 -3.13 13.87 -13.02
CA GLY A 177 -1.74 14.08 -12.60
C GLY A 177 -1.39 13.54 -11.21
N LEU A 178 -2.39 13.09 -10.44
CA LEU A 178 -2.20 12.51 -9.11
C LEU A 178 -1.61 11.10 -9.22
N LYS A 179 -0.73 10.78 -8.28
CA LYS A 179 -0.23 9.41 -8.12
C LYS A 179 -1.36 8.49 -7.66
N VAL A 180 -1.27 7.20 -8.00
CA VAL A 180 -2.28 6.19 -7.61
C VAL A 180 -2.47 6.16 -6.09
N GLU A 181 -1.40 6.31 -5.32
CA GLU A 181 -1.44 6.33 -3.85
C GLU A 181 -2.25 7.51 -3.31
N GLN A 182 -2.18 8.68 -3.96
CA GLN A 182 -3.00 9.84 -3.62
C GLN A 182 -4.47 9.58 -3.95
N GLY A 183 -4.74 8.96 -5.10
CA GLY A 183 -6.09 8.50 -5.45
C GLY A 183 -6.68 7.54 -4.43
N ILE A 184 -5.88 6.60 -3.90
CA ILE A 184 -6.30 5.66 -2.85
C ILE A 184 -6.67 6.42 -1.57
N GLN A 185 -5.86 7.41 -1.16
CA GLN A 185 -6.16 8.25 0.00
C GLN A 185 -7.47 9.02 -0.18
N ILE A 186 -7.72 9.57 -1.36
CA ILE A 186 -8.98 10.24 -1.70
C ILE A 186 -10.17 9.28 -1.55
N VAL A 187 -10.07 8.08 -2.10
CA VAL A 187 -11.13 7.07 -2.03
C VAL A 187 -11.41 6.64 -0.58
N LEU A 188 -10.37 6.29 0.19
CA LEU A 188 -10.50 5.82 1.57
C LEU A 188 -10.99 6.93 2.53
N SER A 189 -10.66 8.18 2.24
CA SER A 189 -11.14 9.35 3.00
C SER A 189 -12.53 9.85 2.56
N ALA A 190 -13.20 9.14 1.64
CA ALA A 190 -14.47 9.55 1.05
C ALA A 190 -14.43 10.97 0.45
N GLY A 191 -13.30 11.33 -0.17
CA GLY A 191 -13.12 12.61 -0.85
C GLY A 191 -12.55 13.73 0.02
N ILE A 192 -12.36 13.54 1.33
CA ILE A 192 -11.81 14.59 2.22
C ILE A 192 -10.38 14.97 1.83
N ALA A 193 -9.60 14.03 1.30
CA ALA A 193 -8.22 14.27 0.86
C ALA A 193 -8.11 14.81 -0.58
N PHE A 194 -9.21 15.24 -1.21
CA PHE A 194 -9.16 15.78 -2.57
C PHE A 194 -8.45 17.15 -2.57
N PRO A 195 -7.47 17.39 -3.45
CA PRO A 195 -6.75 18.66 -3.48
C PRO A 195 -7.63 19.80 -4.05
N ASP A 196 -7.32 21.03 -3.67
CA ASP A 196 -8.06 22.22 -4.14
C ASP A 196 -7.89 22.47 -5.66
N SER A 197 -6.85 21.91 -6.27
CA SER A 197 -6.55 22.01 -7.71
C SER A 197 -5.99 20.69 -8.27
N LEU A 198 -6.39 20.37 -9.50
CA LEU A 198 -5.87 19.26 -10.32
C LEU A 198 -4.95 19.80 -11.41
#